data_AF-A0A355Q7W6-F1
#
_entry.id   AF-A0A355Q7W6-F1
#
_cell.length_a   1.000
_cell.length_b   1.000
_cell.length_c   1.000
_cell.angle_alpha   90.00
_cell.angle_beta   90.00
_cell.angle_gamma   90.00
#
_symmetry.space_group_name_H-M   'P 1'
#
loop_
_entity.id
_entity.type
_entity.pdbx_description
1 polymer ?
#
loop_
_entity_poly.entity_id
_entity_poly.type
_entity_poly.pdbx_seq_one_letter_code
_entity_poly.pdbx_strand_id
1 'polypeptide(L)'
;MCENTLSIPHAETVKSNQNEILSKIHIDWQNWLVALRQNSNAVKELVSKSEDWRDLRGSGPFAGMTVVMLTTKMGSIEQLEIILARKPDLSTQDELGKTALHHLLERKGIFTGHLKKLLEAGAPINQGDVISNNPLHLAAAKEGVESLELLIQYGANLEAMNLSGKTPLMVAATNGRKANVEFLISSGADPLVESASGYNAWMFAARGGHEKILELLIQNSAYQIEHTEKMHLRNALHLATIEGHLETIKFLISSGLNVNQGDNLELTPLHLAVSSKKPESVDLLLNNGASAYLQDNTGITPLELAVMSGDLQILKLLLKQPPDAPLATSARENALREAAFQGNFNLVQELVQQNIAPHTKNINGQTAWIMAVSAGNNEIADYLASQPGPQALNVIFAAEFGFNERLSVLLKENVGVNISDVR
;
A
#
# COMPACT_ATOMS: atom_id res chain seq x y z
N MET A 1 80.65 -6.95 14.33
CA MET A 1 81.57 -6.48 15.39
C MET A 1 80.91 -5.24 15.95
N CYS A 2 80.28 -5.28 17.13
CA CYS A 2 80.86 -5.30 18.49
C CYS A 2 80.45 -3.95 19.12
N GLU A 3 79.98 -3.81 20.36
CA GLU A 3 79.71 -4.71 21.50
C GLU A 3 78.51 -4.09 22.30
N ASN A 4 77.61 -4.83 22.96
CA ASN A 4 77.72 -5.34 24.34
C ASN A 4 78.29 -4.30 25.34
N THR A 5 77.77 -4.03 26.54
CA THR A 5 76.66 -4.58 27.36
C THR A 5 76.33 -3.51 28.46
N LEU A 6 75.47 -3.62 29.49
CA LEU A 6 74.72 -4.70 30.18
C LEU A 6 73.53 -4.06 30.97
N SER A 7 72.94 -4.84 31.89
CA SER A 7 72.23 -4.44 33.13
C SER A 7 70.74 -4.05 33.08
N ILE A 8 69.92 -4.98 33.59
CA ILE A 8 68.55 -4.76 34.09
C ILE A 8 68.57 -5.10 35.59
N PRO A 9 67.86 -4.35 36.45
CA PRO A 9 67.06 -5.06 37.46
C PRO A 9 65.65 -4.48 37.70
N HIS A 10 64.68 -5.41 37.68
CA HIS A 10 63.51 -5.52 38.55
C HIS A 10 62.43 -4.40 38.65
N ALA A 11 61.33 -4.63 37.92
CA ALA A 11 60.10 -5.19 38.51
C ALA A 11 59.45 -4.54 39.76
N GLU A 12 59.02 -3.27 39.68
CA GLU A 12 57.92 -2.75 40.53
C GLU A 12 56.74 -2.12 39.74
N THR A 13 56.90 -1.84 38.45
CA THR A 13 55.96 -1.02 37.65
C THR A 13 54.76 -1.75 37.03
N VAL A 14 54.56 -3.05 37.29
CA VAL A 14 53.54 -3.85 36.60
C VAL A 14 52.17 -3.84 37.30
N LYS A 15 52.09 -3.51 38.60
CA LYS A 15 50.81 -3.49 39.35
C LYS A 15 50.06 -2.16 39.33
N SER A 16 50.73 -1.01 39.17
CA SER A 16 50.03 0.29 39.03
C SER A 16 49.28 0.39 37.69
N ASN A 17 49.93 -0.04 36.61
CA ASN A 17 49.44 0.19 35.25
C ASN A 17 48.21 -0.64 34.89
N GLN A 18 47.95 -1.78 35.56
CA GLN A 18 46.71 -2.53 35.33
C GLN A 18 45.47 -1.77 35.84
N ASN A 19 45.55 -1.11 36.99
CA ASN A 19 44.44 -0.29 37.50
C ASN A 19 44.26 1.00 36.70
N GLU A 20 45.35 1.59 36.20
CA GLU A 20 45.29 2.82 35.42
C GLU A 20 44.77 2.58 33.98
N ILE A 21 45.09 1.44 33.35
CA ILE A 21 44.53 1.04 32.05
C ILE A 21 43.03 0.64 32.18
N LEU A 22 42.62 0.05 33.31
CA LEU A 22 41.21 -0.22 33.60
C LEU A 22 40.38 1.05 33.93
N SER A 23 41.03 2.20 34.19
CA SER A 23 40.34 3.46 34.51
C SER A 23 39.72 4.17 33.31
N LYS A 24 40.05 3.75 32.08
CA LYS A 24 39.52 4.31 30.82
C LYS A 24 38.88 3.23 29.95
N ILE A 25 37.91 2.50 30.51
CA ILE A 25 36.93 1.81 29.67
C ILE A 25 36.15 2.91 28.94
N HIS A 26 36.43 3.11 27.66
CA HIS A 26 35.56 3.89 26.79
C HIS A 26 34.24 3.10 26.70
N ILE A 27 33.20 3.57 27.38
CA ILE A 27 31.91 2.87 27.45
C ILE A 27 31.16 3.14 26.15
N ASP A 28 31.55 2.36 25.14
CA ASP A 28 30.90 2.28 23.84
C ASP A 28 29.76 1.24 23.85
N TRP A 29 28.88 1.30 22.86
CA TRP A 29 27.73 0.38 22.70
C TRP A 29 28.14 -1.10 22.74
N GLN A 30 29.37 -1.42 22.35
CA GLN A 30 29.94 -2.78 22.39
C GLN A 30 29.99 -3.36 23.80
N ASN A 31 30.42 -2.59 24.79
CA ASN A 31 30.50 -3.04 26.18
C ASN A 31 29.10 -3.32 26.74
N TRP A 32 28.13 -2.47 26.40
CA TRP A 32 26.73 -2.65 26.76
C TRP A 32 26.09 -3.88 26.10
N LEU A 33 26.37 -4.14 24.81
CA LEU A 33 25.93 -5.37 24.15
C LEU A 33 26.49 -6.63 24.84
N VAL A 34 27.77 -6.61 25.21
CA VAL A 34 28.42 -7.75 25.88
C VAL A 34 27.79 -7.97 27.25
N ALA A 35 27.63 -6.93 28.07
CA ALA A 35 27.00 -7.05 29.39
C ALA A 35 25.54 -7.52 29.31
N LEU A 36 24.74 -6.95 28.40
CA LEU A 36 23.34 -7.32 28.20
C LEU A 36 23.19 -8.79 27.76
N ARG A 37 24.12 -9.30 26.93
CA ARG A 37 24.14 -10.72 26.51
C ARG A 37 24.65 -11.68 27.59
N GLN A 38 25.47 -11.20 28.53
CA GLN A 38 26.05 -12.05 29.58
C GLN A 38 25.07 -12.30 30.73
N ASN A 39 24.80 -11.29 31.57
CA ASN A 39 23.95 -11.41 32.76
C ASN A 39 23.73 -10.05 33.43
N SER A 40 22.88 -10.04 34.45
CA SER A 40 22.52 -8.85 35.24
C SER A 40 23.67 -8.30 36.12
N ASN A 41 24.67 -9.12 36.47
CA ASN A 41 25.82 -8.66 37.27
C ASN A 41 26.80 -7.84 36.42
N ALA A 42 27.05 -8.24 35.17
CA ALA A 42 27.84 -7.44 34.22
C ALA A 42 27.18 -6.06 33.97
N VAL A 43 25.85 -6.01 33.90
CA VAL A 43 25.10 -4.75 33.82
C VAL A 43 25.26 -3.92 35.10
N LYS A 44 25.09 -4.51 36.29
CA LYS A 44 25.34 -3.84 37.59
C LYS A 44 26.76 -3.24 37.67
N GLU A 45 27.76 -3.95 37.16
CA GLU A 45 29.16 -3.52 37.14
C GLU A 45 29.40 -2.34 36.18
N LEU A 46 28.83 -2.34 34.98
CA LEU A 46 28.93 -1.17 34.08
C LEU A 46 28.22 0.06 34.67
N VAL A 47 27.05 -0.12 35.27
CA VAL A 47 26.28 0.95 35.94
C VAL A 47 27.01 1.50 37.18
N SER A 48 27.88 0.74 37.82
CA SER A 48 28.66 1.22 38.98
C SER A 48 29.95 1.95 38.59
N LYS A 49 30.48 1.72 37.39
CA LYS A 49 31.77 2.27 36.93
C LYS A 49 31.69 3.59 36.16
N SER A 50 30.48 4.11 35.88
CA SER A 50 30.33 5.30 35.03
C SER A 50 29.14 6.18 35.41
N GLU A 51 29.36 7.49 35.38
CA GLU A 51 28.32 8.51 35.52
C GLU A 51 27.61 8.76 34.17
N ASP A 52 28.35 8.73 33.05
CA ASP A 52 27.87 8.88 31.67
C ASP A 52 27.34 7.58 31.03
N TRP A 53 26.85 6.65 31.86
CA TRP A 53 26.28 5.37 31.40
C TRP A 53 25.06 5.51 30.48
N ARG A 54 24.47 6.71 30.38
CA ARG A 54 23.15 6.95 29.75
C ARG A 54 23.18 6.94 28.23
N ASP A 55 24.30 7.37 27.65
CA ASP A 55 24.37 7.87 26.28
C ASP A 55 25.27 6.99 25.40
N LEU A 56 24.71 6.46 24.30
CA LEU A 56 25.46 5.70 23.29
C LEU A 56 25.63 6.51 21.97
N ARG A 57 25.37 7.83 21.99
CA ARG A 57 25.43 8.69 20.80
C ARG A 57 26.87 8.89 20.32
N GLY A 58 27.30 7.98 19.47
CA GLY A 58 28.52 8.02 18.67
C GLY A 58 28.32 7.26 17.35
N SER A 59 29.29 7.34 16.43
CA SER A 59 29.19 6.69 15.11
C SER A 59 29.21 5.16 15.22
N GLY A 60 28.09 4.53 14.88
CA GLY A 60 27.93 3.08 14.94
C GLY A 60 26.48 2.64 14.64
N PRO A 61 26.18 1.32 14.70
CA PRO A 61 24.86 0.78 14.37
C PRO A 61 23.74 1.11 15.38
N PHE A 62 24.07 1.81 16.47
CA PHE A 62 23.13 2.26 17.52
C PHE A 62 23.26 3.78 17.79
N ALA A 63 23.75 4.55 16.81
CA ALA A 63 23.74 6.02 16.89
C ALA A 63 22.32 6.53 17.25
N GLY A 64 22.26 7.60 18.03
CA GLY A 64 21.00 8.13 18.59
C GLY A 64 20.43 7.39 19.81
N MET A 65 20.81 6.14 20.09
CA MET A 65 20.16 5.36 21.16
C MET A 65 20.70 5.64 22.57
N THR A 66 19.82 5.51 23.57
CA THR A 66 20.22 5.41 24.99
C THR A 66 20.41 3.96 25.42
N VAL A 67 21.11 3.75 26.52
CA VAL A 67 21.23 2.41 27.15
C VAL A 67 19.86 1.81 27.53
N VAL A 68 18.87 2.65 27.86
CA VAL A 68 17.50 2.17 28.12
C VAL A 68 16.89 1.59 26.83
N MET A 69 16.96 2.31 25.71
CA MET A 69 16.45 1.83 24.42
C MET A 69 17.10 0.50 24.03
N LEU A 70 18.43 0.41 24.10
CA LEU A 70 19.16 -0.83 23.82
C LEU A 70 18.69 -1.98 24.73
N THR A 71 18.54 -1.71 26.03
CA THR A 71 18.07 -2.71 27.01
C THR A 71 16.64 -3.15 26.73
N THR A 72 15.71 -2.27 26.36
CA THR A 72 14.35 -2.67 25.99
C THR A 72 14.30 -3.59 24.78
N LYS A 73 15.21 -3.37 23.81
CA LYS A 73 15.29 -4.12 22.56
C LYS A 73 15.77 -5.56 22.74
N MET A 74 16.69 -5.82 23.67
CA MET A 74 17.34 -7.14 23.81
C MET A 74 17.55 -7.67 25.24
N GLY A 75 17.52 -6.81 26.26
CA GLY A 75 17.76 -7.19 27.64
C GLY A 75 16.60 -7.96 28.29
N SER A 76 16.85 -8.38 29.53
CA SER A 76 15.88 -8.98 30.45
C SER A 76 15.20 -7.94 31.35
N ILE A 77 14.13 -8.36 32.05
CA ILE A 77 13.40 -7.49 32.99
C ILE A 77 14.32 -7.05 34.15
N GLU A 78 15.13 -7.94 34.72
CA GLU A 78 16.06 -7.59 35.80
C GLU A 78 17.10 -6.55 35.34
N GLN A 79 17.66 -6.71 34.13
CA GLN A 79 18.59 -5.76 33.55
C GLN A 79 17.95 -4.39 33.35
N LEU A 80 16.69 -4.34 32.90
CA LEU A 80 15.91 -3.11 32.80
C LEU A 80 15.67 -2.48 34.18
N GLU A 81 15.30 -3.25 35.19
CA GLU A 81 15.09 -2.75 36.57
C GLU A 81 16.37 -2.12 37.17
N ILE A 82 17.53 -2.75 36.97
CA ILE A 82 18.83 -2.22 37.40
C ILE A 82 19.10 -0.83 36.80
N ILE A 83 18.76 -0.65 35.52
CA ILE A 83 18.94 0.60 34.79
C ILE A 83 17.90 1.64 35.23
N LEU A 84 16.63 1.27 35.35
CA LEU A 84 15.55 2.17 35.79
C LEU A 84 15.76 2.66 37.23
N ALA A 85 16.38 1.86 38.10
CA ALA A 85 16.75 2.28 39.46
C ALA A 85 17.69 3.50 39.51
N ARG A 86 18.41 3.80 38.42
CA ARG A 86 19.25 5.01 38.28
C ARG A 86 18.50 6.22 37.70
N LYS A 87 17.18 6.14 37.54
CA LYS A 87 16.30 7.20 37.01
C LYS A 87 16.89 7.86 35.74
N PRO A 88 17.05 7.10 34.63
CA PRO A 88 17.36 7.67 33.33
C PRO A 88 16.27 8.66 32.90
N ASP A 89 16.63 9.58 32.01
CA ASP A 89 15.63 10.23 31.20
C ASP A 89 15.01 9.21 30.22
N LEU A 90 13.68 9.07 30.28
CA LEU A 90 12.90 8.19 29.41
C LEU A 90 12.27 8.95 28.23
N SER A 91 12.43 10.29 28.19
CA SER A 91 11.91 11.16 27.13
C SER A 91 12.86 11.37 25.95
N THR A 92 14.16 11.09 26.12
CA THR A 92 15.12 11.04 25.01
C THR A 92 14.58 10.18 23.87
N GLN A 93 14.72 10.71 22.65
CA GLN A 93 14.37 10.09 21.38
C GLN A 93 15.64 9.80 20.58
N ASP A 94 15.63 8.74 19.77
CA ASP A 94 16.68 8.49 18.77
C ASP A 94 16.49 9.33 17.49
N GLU A 95 17.33 9.09 16.48
CA GLU A 95 17.27 9.77 15.17
C GLU A 95 15.95 9.57 14.41
N LEU A 96 15.14 8.58 14.80
CA LEU A 96 13.79 8.29 14.27
C LEU A 96 12.69 8.79 15.21
N GLY A 97 13.00 9.61 16.22
CA GLY A 97 12.03 10.10 17.19
C GLY A 97 11.59 9.02 18.19
N LYS A 98 12.18 7.83 18.20
CA LYS A 98 11.68 6.69 18.99
C LYS A 98 12.19 6.76 20.42
N THR A 99 11.27 6.69 21.36
CA THR A 99 11.58 6.48 22.80
C THR A 99 11.77 4.99 23.10
N ALA A 100 12.19 4.67 24.33
CA ALA A 100 12.30 3.28 24.82
C ALA A 100 10.98 2.47 24.70
N LEU A 101 9.81 3.12 24.81
CA LEU A 101 8.51 2.45 24.59
C LEU A 101 8.35 1.98 23.14
N HIS A 102 8.80 2.77 22.16
CA HIS A 102 8.70 2.42 20.74
C HIS A 102 9.60 1.22 20.42
N HIS A 103 10.87 1.24 20.85
CA HIS A 103 11.79 0.11 20.67
C HIS A 103 11.28 -1.18 21.32
N LEU A 104 10.63 -1.08 22.48
CA LEU A 104 9.99 -2.24 23.10
C LEU A 104 8.79 -2.73 22.27
N LEU A 105 7.96 -1.82 21.77
CA LEU A 105 6.79 -2.13 20.95
C LEU A 105 7.15 -2.54 19.51
N GLU A 106 8.41 -2.51 19.11
CA GLU A 106 8.91 -3.17 17.88
C GLU A 106 9.46 -4.59 18.14
N ARG A 107 9.74 -4.96 19.40
CA ARG A 107 10.24 -6.29 19.78
C ARG A 107 9.22 -7.39 19.46
N LYS A 108 9.70 -8.56 19.01
CA LYS A 108 8.86 -9.77 18.82
C LYS A 108 8.78 -10.58 20.13
N GLY A 109 7.66 -11.28 20.35
CA GLY A 109 7.42 -12.11 21.54
C GLY A 109 6.81 -11.33 22.72
N ILE A 110 6.87 -11.91 23.92
CA ILE A 110 6.23 -11.38 25.13
C ILE A 110 7.14 -10.36 25.81
N PHE A 111 6.66 -9.13 25.96
CA PHE A 111 7.39 -8.03 26.61
C PHE A 111 6.54 -7.20 27.60
N THR A 112 5.32 -7.64 27.93
CA THR A 112 4.38 -6.95 28.84
C THR A 112 5.00 -6.57 30.19
N GLY A 113 5.84 -7.43 30.76
CA GLY A 113 6.59 -7.12 31.99
C GLY A 113 7.58 -5.96 31.85
N HIS A 114 8.28 -5.85 30.72
CA HIS A 114 9.15 -4.70 30.44
C HIS A 114 8.31 -3.43 30.21
N LEU A 115 7.17 -3.55 29.52
CA LEU A 115 6.27 -2.43 29.23
C LEU A 115 5.73 -1.84 30.54
N LYS A 116 5.20 -2.69 31.43
CA LYS A 116 4.76 -2.29 32.77
C LYS A 116 5.87 -1.57 33.54
N LYS A 117 7.12 -2.06 33.51
CA LYS A 117 8.25 -1.42 34.21
C LYS A 117 8.63 -0.04 33.66
N LEU A 118 8.55 0.16 32.34
CA LEU A 118 8.75 1.49 31.73
C LEU A 118 7.64 2.46 32.13
N LEU A 119 6.39 1.99 32.16
CA LEU A 119 5.23 2.80 32.54
C LEU A 119 5.25 3.15 34.04
N GLU A 120 5.56 2.20 34.92
CA GLU A 120 5.81 2.42 36.35
C GLU A 120 6.94 3.44 36.60
N ALA A 121 7.94 3.49 35.73
CA ALA A 121 9.04 4.46 35.79
C ALA A 121 8.73 5.83 35.14
N GLY A 122 7.52 6.03 34.60
CA GLY A 122 7.09 7.31 34.02
C GLY A 122 7.56 7.57 32.59
N ALA A 123 7.77 6.52 31.78
CA ALA A 123 8.05 6.69 30.35
C ALA A 123 6.92 7.48 29.64
N PRO A 124 7.23 8.42 28.72
CA PRO A 124 6.22 9.32 28.15
C PRO A 124 5.33 8.58 27.16
N ILE A 125 4.15 8.22 27.65
CA ILE A 125 3.20 7.30 26.99
C ILE A 125 2.58 7.84 25.71
N ASN A 126 2.53 9.17 25.57
CA ASN A 126 1.93 9.88 24.44
C ASN A 126 2.96 10.53 23.50
N GLN A 127 4.27 10.32 23.73
CA GLN A 127 5.31 10.82 22.83
C GLN A 127 5.21 10.12 21.47
N GLY A 128 5.22 10.89 20.37
CA GLY A 128 5.25 10.33 19.01
C GLY A 128 6.66 10.17 18.45
N ASP A 129 6.84 9.25 17.50
CA ASP A 129 8.02 9.14 16.64
C ASP A 129 8.05 10.22 15.54
N VAL A 130 9.00 10.15 14.59
CA VAL A 130 9.08 11.11 13.45
C VAL A 130 7.83 11.16 12.58
N ILE A 131 6.99 10.12 12.58
CA ILE A 131 5.68 10.11 11.89
C ILE A 131 4.51 10.29 12.86
N SER A 132 4.80 10.73 14.08
CA SER A 132 3.85 10.97 15.18
C SER A 132 3.03 9.73 15.58
N ASN A 133 3.49 8.51 15.26
CA ASN A 133 2.96 7.32 15.91
C ASN A 133 3.42 7.33 17.36
N ASN A 134 2.48 7.34 18.31
CA ASN A 134 2.78 7.11 19.72
C ASN A 134 2.81 5.59 20.03
N PRO A 135 3.21 5.18 21.25
CA PRO A 135 3.15 3.79 21.70
C PRO A 135 1.81 3.08 21.44
N LEU A 136 0.67 3.77 21.56
CA LEU A 136 -0.65 3.18 21.35
C LEU A 136 -0.89 2.82 19.87
N HIS A 137 -0.36 3.58 18.91
CA HIS A 137 -0.40 3.22 17.48
C HIS A 137 0.38 1.93 17.20
N LEU A 138 1.59 1.80 17.77
CA LEU A 138 2.43 0.61 17.57
C LEU A 138 1.82 -0.64 18.23
N ALA A 139 1.22 -0.49 19.41
CA ALA A 139 0.46 -1.55 20.05
C ALA A 139 -0.77 -1.95 19.22
N ALA A 140 -1.51 -0.98 18.66
CA ALA A 140 -2.69 -1.24 17.86
C ALA A 140 -2.41 -2.02 16.57
N ALA A 141 -1.23 -1.84 15.96
CA ALA A 141 -0.79 -2.60 14.78
C ALA A 141 -0.44 -4.08 15.06
N LYS A 142 -0.23 -4.45 16.32
CA LYS A 142 0.20 -5.80 16.75
C LYS A 142 -0.97 -6.73 17.08
N GLU A 143 -0.65 -8.00 17.25
CA GLU A 143 -1.57 -8.98 17.84
C GLU A 143 -1.42 -8.95 19.37
N GLY A 144 -2.55 -9.07 20.08
CA GLY A 144 -2.61 -9.04 21.54
C GLY A 144 -3.09 -7.69 22.09
N VAL A 145 -4.13 -7.74 22.93
CA VAL A 145 -4.72 -6.56 23.58
C VAL A 145 -3.92 -6.09 24.80
N GLU A 146 -3.02 -6.92 25.34
CA GLU A 146 -2.33 -6.71 26.62
C GLU A 146 -1.44 -5.45 26.60
N SER A 147 -0.89 -5.10 25.44
CA SER A 147 -0.13 -3.85 25.28
C SER A 147 -1.05 -2.63 25.22
N LEU A 148 -2.23 -2.74 24.61
CA LEU A 148 -3.22 -1.67 24.57
C LEU A 148 -3.80 -1.43 25.96
N GLU A 149 -4.18 -2.50 26.67
CA GLU A 149 -4.72 -2.46 28.01
C GLU A 149 -3.77 -1.74 28.98
N LEU A 150 -2.50 -2.16 29.03
CA LEU A 150 -1.49 -1.50 29.86
C LEU A 150 -1.27 -0.03 29.47
N LEU A 151 -1.28 0.31 28.19
CA LEU A 151 -1.10 1.70 27.75
C LEU A 151 -2.31 2.58 28.15
N ILE A 152 -3.54 2.09 27.97
CA ILE A 152 -4.76 2.82 28.29
C ILE A 152 -4.93 2.97 29.81
N GLN A 153 -4.61 1.94 30.60
CA GLN A 153 -4.58 2.02 32.08
C GLN A 153 -3.64 3.11 32.61
N TYR A 154 -2.56 3.43 31.88
CA TYR A 154 -1.59 4.47 32.24
C TYR A 154 -1.84 5.82 31.52
N GLY A 155 -3.01 6.02 30.90
CA GLY A 155 -3.41 7.32 30.33
C GLY A 155 -2.90 7.59 28.92
N ALA A 156 -2.72 6.55 28.09
CA ALA A 156 -2.52 6.73 26.66
C ALA A 156 -3.76 7.37 26.01
N ASN A 157 -3.55 8.38 25.15
CA ASN A 157 -4.61 9.05 24.43
C ASN A 157 -5.14 8.14 23.30
N LEU A 158 -6.37 7.65 23.46
CA LEU A 158 -7.11 6.82 22.49
C LEU A 158 -7.23 7.49 21.12
N GLU A 159 -7.46 8.81 21.10
CA GLU A 159 -7.68 9.62 19.88
C GLU A 159 -6.43 10.43 19.48
N ALA A 160 -5.24 9.96 19.88
CA ALA A 160 -4.00 10.51 19.34
C ALA A 160 -3.94 10.28 17.82
N MET A 161 -3.58 11.30 17.06
CA MET A 161 -3.42 11.20 15.60
C MET A 161 -1.95 11.24 15.21
N ASN A 162 -1.53 10.34 14.32
CA ASN A 162 -0.22 10.40 13.67
C ASN A 162 -0.19 11.42 12.51
N LEU A 163 0.95 11.58 11.80
CA LEU A 163 1.07 12.55 10.69
C LEU A 163 0.07 12.33 9.54
N SER A 164 -0.46 11.12 9.37
CA SER A 164 -1.51 10.83 8.38
C SER A 164 -2.94 11.06 8.91
N GLY A 165 -3.08 11.64 10.11
CA GLY A 165 -4.33 11.79 10.83
C GLY A 165 -4.92 10.48 11.36
N LYS A 166 -4.19 9.36 11.28
CA LYS A 166 -4.73 8.06 11.72
C LYS A 166 -4.72 7.97 13.24
N THR A 167 -5.79 7.43 13.81
CA THR A 167 -5.87 7.04 15.23
C THR A 167 -5.40 5.60 15.42
N PRO A 168 -5.08 5.16 16.65
CA PRO A 168 -4.83 3.76 17.00
C PRO A 168 -5.93 2.80 16.49
N LEU A 169 -7.20 3.20 16.56
CA LEU A 169 -8.32 2.39 16.06
C LEU A 169 -8.22 2.17 14.54
N MET A 170 -7.90 3.21 13.77
CA MET A 170 -7.66 3.10 12.32
C MET A 170 -6.45 2.22 11.99
N VAL A 171 -5.40 2.26 12.82
CA VAL A 171 -4.20 1.42 12.66
C VAL A 171 -4.54 -0.06 12.93
N ALA A 172 -5.29 -0.36 13.99
CA ALA A 172 -5.78 -1.71 14.28
C ALA A 172 -6.69 -2.24 13.16
N ALA A 173 -7.60 -1.40 12.66
CA ALA A 173 -8.50 -1.72 11.56
C ALA A 173 -7.75 -2.00 10.25
N THR A 174 -6.76 -1.18 9.88
CA THR A 174 -5.91 -1.41 8.69
C THR A 174 -5.16 -2.76 8.77
N ASN A 175 -4.69 -3.13 9.96
CA ASN A 175 -3.85 -4.31 10.19
C ASN A 175 -4.64 -5.59 10.54
N GLY A 176 -5.97 -5.58 10.46
CA GLY A 176 -6.78 -6.78 10.70
C GLY A 176 -6.85 -7.22 12.16
N ARG A 177 -6.55 -6.32 13.11
CA ARG A 177 -6.43 -6.65 14.53
C ARG A 177 -7.79 -6.65 15.22
N LYS A 178 -8.65 -7.64 14.89
CA LYS A 178 -10.06 -7.71 15.36
C LYS A 178 -10.20 -7.48 16.88
N ALA A 179 -9.45 -8.23 17.68
CA ALA A 179 -9.49 -8.10 19.14
C ALA A 179 -9.04 -6.70 19.64
N ASN A 180 -8.09 -6.06 18.96
CA ASN A 180 -7.67 -4.70 19.28
C ASN A 180 -8.74 -3.68 18.90
N VAL A 181 -9.44 -3.88 17.78
CA VAL A 181 -10.59 -3.04 17.39
C VAL A 181 -11.72 -3.16 18.41
N GLU A 182 -12.11 -4.38 18.77
CA GLU A 182 -13.12 -4.65 19.81
C GLU A 182 -12.72 -3.97 21.13
N PHE A 183 -11.46 -4.14 21.56
CA PHE A 183 -10.95 -3.56 22.79
C PHE A 183 -10.95 -2.02 22.77
N LEU A 184 -10.46 -1.39 21.69
CA LEU A 184 -10.41 0.06 21.55
C LEU A 184 -11.81 0.68 21.53
N ILE A 185 -12.76 0.10 20.79
CA ILE A 185 -14.17 0.53 20.81
C ILE A 185 -14.76 0.38 22.22
N SER A 186 -14.54 -0.75 22.89
CA SER A 186 -15.03 -0.95 24.26
C SER A 186 -14.38 -0.01 25.29
N SER A 187 -13.20 0.53 24.97
CA SER A 187 -12.50 1.55 25.75
C SER A 187 -12.97 2.98 25.46
N GLY A 188 -13.90 3.17 24.51
CA GLY A 188 -14.47 4.47 24.13
C GLY A 188 -13.80 5.18 22.95
N ALA A 189 -13.02 4.47 22.12
CA ALA A 189 -12.50 5.04 20.88
C ALA A 189 -13.63 5.22 19.84
N ASP A 190 -13.65 6.36 19.15
CA ASP A 190 -14.73 6.72 18.22
C ASP A 190 -14.43 6.23 16.78
N PRO A 191 -15.23 5.29 16.23
CA PRO A 191 -15.03 4.77 14.88
C PRO A 191 -15.33 5.78 13.77
N LEU A 192 -16.01 6.90 14.07
CA LEU A 192 -16.40 7.95 13.12
C LEU A 192 -15.34 9.04 12.93
N VAL A 193 -14.30 9.07 13.77
CA VAL A 193 -13.16 9.99 13.59
C VAL A 193 -12.54 9.76 12.20
N GLU A 194 -12.11 10.84 11.57
CA GLU A 194 -11.57 10.84 10.21
C GLU A 194 -10.07 11.16 10.19
N SER A 195 -9.34 10.50 9.29
CA SER A 195 -7.95 10.82 8.97
C SER A 195 -7.81 12.15 8.22
N ALA A 196 -6.56 12.57 7.96
CA ALA A 196 -6.28 13.74 7.12
C ALA A 196 -6.81 13.62 5.68
N SER A 197 -7.06 12.40 5.18
CA SER A 197 -7.70 12.15 3.88
C SER A 197 -9.23 12.03 3.95
N GLY A 198 -9.83 11.99 5.15
CA GLY A 198 -11.26 11.71 5.34
C GLY A 198 -11.60 10.21 5.47
N TYR A 199 -10.61 9.33 5.66
CA TYR A 199 -10.86 7.91 5.93
C TYR A 199 -11.14 7.69 7.41
N ASN A 200 -12.26 7.04 7.73
CA ASN A 200 -12.55 6.55 9.08
C ASN A 200 -12.04 5.11 9.30
N ALA A 201 -12.23 4.55 10.50
CA ALA A 201 -11.76 3.20 10.83
C ALA A 201 -12.35 2.11 9.91
N TRP A 202 -13.60 2.28 9.47
CA TRP A 202 -14.31 1.34 8.58
C TRP A 202 -13.69 1.34 7.18
N MET A 203 -13.38 2.51 6.62
CA MET A 203 -12.68 2.60 5.33
C MET A 203 -11.28 1.97 5.37
N PHE A 204 -10.56 2.09 6.49
CA PHE A 204 -9.28 1.42 6.67
C PHE A 204 -9.39 -0.10 6.79
N ALA A 205 -10.44 -0.61 7.44
CA ALA A 205 -10.73 -2.05 7.45
C ALA A 205 -11.06 -2.58 6.05
N ALA A 206 -11.79 -1.81 5.23
CA ALA A 206 -12.15 -2.19 3.87
C ALA A 206 -10.91 -2.24 2.97
N ARG A 207 -10.05 -1.22 3.09
CA ARG A 207 -8.76 -1.17 2.41
C ARG A 207 -7.80 -2.29 2.84
N GLY A 208 -7.89 -2.76 4.08
CA GLY A 208 -7.11 -3.91 4.56
C GLY A 208 -7.70 -5.29 4.22
N GLY A 209 -8.93 -5.35 3.71
CA GLY A 209 -9.64 -6.60 3.41
C GLY A 209 -10.28 -7.30 4.61
N HIS A 210 -10.53 -6.57 5.70
CA HIS A 210 -10.91 -7.14 6.99
C HIS A 210 -12.43 -7.13 7.21
N GLU A 211 -13.15 -7.95 6.45
CA GLU A 211 -14.61 -8.13 6.52
C GLU A 211 -15.17 -8.19 7.95
N LYS A 212 -14.59 -9.05 8.81
CA LYS A 212 -15.04 -9.22 10.21
C LYS A 212 -14.84 -7.98 11.09
N ILE A 213 -14.01 -7.03 10.67
CA ILE A 213 -13.85 -5.72 11.32
C ILE A 213 -14.87 -4.73 10.76
N LEU A 214 -15.21 -4.81 9.47
CA LEU A 214 -16.32 -4.04 8.92
C LEU A 214 -17.62 -4.41 9.62
N GLU A 215 -17.94 -5.70 9.74
CA GLU A 215 -19.13 -6.19 10.44
C GLU A 215 -19.24 -5.60 11.87
N LEU A 216 -18.15 -5.64 12.65
CA LEU A 216 -18.09 -5.04 13.99
C LEU A 216 -18.31 -3.52 13.99
N LEU A 217 -17.65 -2.79 13.09
CA LEU A 217 -17.74 -1.33 13.03
C LEU A 217 -19.14 -0.87 12.57
N ILE A 218 -19.78 -1.64 11.69
CA ILE A 218 -21.17 -1.45 11.26
C ILE A 218 -22.14 -1.65 12.43
N GLN A 219 -21.94 -2.68 13.26
CA GLN A 219 -22.80 -2.96 14.42
C GLN A 219 -22.68 -1.90 15.55
N ASN A 220 -21.55 -1.19 15.65
CA ASN A 220 -21.25 -0.27 16.76
C ASN A 220 -21.39 1.23 16.41
N SER A 221 -21.64 1.61 15.16
CA SER A 221 -21.68 3.01 14.72
C SER A 221 -23.09 3.51 14.41
N ALA A 222 -23.32 4.82 14.59
CA ALA A 222 -24.50 5.51 14.06
C ALA A 222 -24.38 5.60 12.53
N TYR A 223 -24.90 4.56 11.88
CA TYR A 223 -24.49 4.04 10.58
C TYR A 223 -24.63 5.02 9.40
N GLN A 224 -23.53 5.23 8.67
CA GLN A 224 -23.50 5.79 7.31
C GLN A 224 -22.57 4.95 6.42
N ILE A 225 -23.16 4.01 5.67
CA ILE A 225 -22.46 3.19 4.66
C ILE A 225 -21.83 4.06 3.57
N GLU A 226 -22.51 5.15 3.23
CA GLU A 226 -22.19 6.01 2.10
C GLU A 226 -21.07 7.01 2.40
N HIS A 227 -20.35 6.83 3.52
CA HIS A 227 -19.21 7.67 3.87
C HIS A 227 -18.10 7.57 2.82
N THR A 228 -17.59 8.73 2.41
CA THR A 228 -16.59 8.88 1.35
C THR A 228 -15.41 9.71 1.86
N GLU A 229 -14.24 9.47 1.29
CA GLU A 229 -13.05 10.28 1.61
C GLU A 229 -13.15 11.71 1.05
N LYS A 230 -12.48 12.65 1.69
CA LYS A 230 -12.56 14.07 1.32
C LYS A 230 -11.83 14.41 0.03
N MET A 231 -10.74 13.69 -0.28
CA MET A 231 -9.88 14.03 -1.43
C MET A 231 -10.40 13.49 -2.77
N HIS A 232 -10.96 12.28 -2.76
CA HIS A 232 -11.38 11.58 -3.98
C HIS A 232 -12.86 11.16 -3.99
N LEU A 233 -13.63 11.39 -2.92
CA LEU A 233 -15.02 10.88 -2.77
C LEU A 233 -15.15 9.35 -2.93
N ARG A 234 -14.07 8.60 -2.71
CA ARG A 234 -14.09 7.14 -2.71
C ARG A 234 -14.75 6.63 -1.44
N ASN A 235 -15.67 5.69 -1.59
CA ASN A 235 -16.26 4.92 -0.48
C ASN A 235 -15.42 3.66 -0.17
N ALA A 236 -15.83 2.86 0.82
CA ALA A 236 -15.16 1.60 1.17
C ALA A 236 -15.05 0.58 0.02
N LEU A 237 -16.03 0.51 -0.89
CA LEU A 237 -16.04 -0.42 -2.03
C LEU A 237 -14.91 -0.09 -3.01
N HIS A 238 -14.71 1.20 -3.32
CA HIS A 238 -13.60 1.65 -4.17
C HIS A 238 -12.24 1.18 -3.58
N LEU A 239 -12.03 1.35 -2.27
CA LEU A 239 -10.78 0.97 -1.61
C LEU A 239 -10.55 -0.55 -1.59
N ALA A 240 -11.57 -1.33 -1.23
CA ALA A 240 -11.49 -2.79 -1.24
C ALA A 240 -11.22 -3.33 -2.66
N THR A 241 -11.75 -2.66 -3.69
CA THR A 241 -11.55 -3.02 -5.09
C THR A 241 -10.15 -2.70 -5.61
N ILE A 242 -9.55 -1.54 -5.26
CA ILE A 242 -8.16 -1.21 -5.61
C ILE A 242 -7.20 -2.30 -5.11
N GLU A 243 -7.35 -2.68 -3.84
CA GLU A 243 -6.45 -3.63 -3.19
C GLU A 243 -6.78 -5.09 -3.61
N GLY A 244 -8.03 -5.38 -4.00
CA GLY A 244 -8.48 -6.64 -4.60
C GLY A 244 -9.11 -7.62 -3.61
N HIS A 245 -9.72 -7.13 -2.52
CA HIS A 245 -10.21 -7.95 -1.42
C HIS A 245 -11.61 -8.53 -1.68
N LEU A 246 -11.68 -9.64 -2.42
CA LEU A 246 -12.93 -10.23 -2.94
C LEU A 246 -14.05 -10.43 -1.90
N GLU A 247 -13.76 -11.01 -0.73
CA GLU A 247 -14.80 -11.22 0.29
C GLU A 247 -15.29 -9.90 0.89
N THR A 248 -14.40 -8.91 1.02
CA THR A 248 -14.77 -7.55 1.42
C THR A 248 -15.63 -6.85 0.36
N ILE A 249 -15.31 -7.01 -0.93
CA ILE A 249 -16.10 -6.49 -2.05
C ILE A 249 -17.52 -7.10 -2.02
N LYS A 250 -17.65 -8.42 -1.86
CA LYS A 250 -18.94 -9.11 -1.70
C LYS A 250 -19.74 -8.55 -0.52
N PHE A 251 -19.11 -8.47 0.65
CA PHE A 251 -19.73 -7.98 1.88
C PHE A 251 -20.25 -6.55 1.73
N LEU A 252 -19.46 -5.66 1.13
CA LEU A 252 -19.83 -4.26 0.89
C LEU A 252 -21.00 -4.14 -0.09
N ILE A 253 -21.00 -4.89 -1.19
CA ILE A 253 -22.13 -4.92 -2.13
C ILE A 253 -23.39 -5.47 -1.44
N SER A 254 -23.29 -6.58 -0.68
CA SER A 254 -24.44 -7.13 0.07
C SER A 254 -24.93 -6.22 1.19
N SER A 255 -24.07 -5.32 1.70
CA SER A 255 -24.43 -4.28 2.67
C SER A 255 -25.14 -3.08 2.02
N GLY A 256 -25.30 -3.06 0.69
CA GLY A 256 -26.05 -2.06 -0.05
C GLY A 256 -25.24 -0.96 -0.73
N LEU A 257 -23.90 -1.05 -0.78
CA LEU A 257 -23.11 -0.07 -1.54
C LEU A 257 -23.45 -0.17 -3.04
N ASN A 258 -23.73 0.98 -3.66
CA ASN A 258 -23.95 1.06 -5.10
C ASN A 258 -22.66 0.71 -5.86
N VAL A 259 -22.68 -0.45 -6.51
CA VAL A 259 -21.57 -1.03 -7.30
C VAL A 259 -21.15 -0.16 -8.51
N ASN A 260 -22.01 0.77 -8.91
CA ASN A 260 -21.81 1.73 -10.01
C ASN A 260 -21.63 3.18 -9.52
N GLN A 261 -21.50 3.44 -8.22
CA GLN A 261 -21.15 4.78 -7.72
C GLN A 261 -19.74 5.14 -8.20
N GLY A 262 -19.58 6.29 -8.87
CA GLY A 262 -18.27 6.85 -9.21
C GLY A 262 -17.65 7.63 -8.06
N ASP A 263 -16.32 7.76 -8.09
CA ASP A 263 -15.57 8.69 -7.25
C ASP A 263 -15.64 10.13 -7.81
N ASN A 264 -14.82 11.08 -7.32
CA ASN A 264 -14.85 12.47 -7.80
C ASN A 264 -14.36 12.68 -9.24
N LEU A 265 -13.79 11.65 -9.87
CA LEU A 265 -13.48 11.59 -11.29
C LEU A 265 -14.48 10.72 -12.07
N GLU A 266 -15.61 10.38 -11.44
CA GLU A 266 -16.63 9.43 -11.94
C GLU A 266 -16.10 8.00 -12.12
N LEU A 267 -14.91 7.68 -11.58
CA LEU A 267 -14.32 6.34 -11.63
C LEU A 267 -15.08 5.39 -10.71
N THR A 268 -15.91 4.54 -11.30
CA THR A 268 -16.60 3.45 -10.59
C THR A 268 -15.61 2.40 -10.06
N PRO A 269 -16.00 1.55 -9.08
CA PRO A 269 -15.21 0.40 -8.65
C PRO A 269 -14.68 -0.44 -9.82
N LEU A 270 -15.45 -0.61 -10.91
CA LEU A 270 -15.01 -1.37 -12.06
C LEU A 270 -13.83 -0.72 -12.80
N HIS A 271 -13.79 0.61 -12.96
CA HIS A 271 -12.62 1.32 -13.48
C HIS A 271 -11.37 1.06 -12.62
N LEU A 272 -11.55 1.09 -11.29
CA LEU A 272 -10.47 0.85 -10.33
C LEU A 272 -9.98 -0.60 -10.34
N ALA A 273 -10.87 -1.58 -10.54
CA ALA A 273 -10.51 -2.99 -10.71
C ALA A 273 -9.68 -3.24 -11.98
N VAL A 274 -10.06 -2.59 -13.09
CA VAL A 274 -9.34 -2.67 -14.38
C VAL A 274 -7.96 -2.04 -14.26
N SER A 275 -7.87 -0.78 -13.82
CA SER A 275 -6.59 -0.06 -13.65
C SER A 275 -5.65 -0.72 -12.62
N SER A 276 -6.19 -1.35 -11.58
CA SER A 276 -5.43 -2.10 -10.57
C SER A 276 -5.09 -3.54 -10.99
N LYS A 277 -5.48 -3.96 -12.20
CA LYS A 277 -5.25 -5.29 -12.80
C LYS A 277 -5.74 -6.44 -11.92
N LYS A 278 -7.01 -6.36 -11.50
CA LYS A 278 -7.67 -7.33 -10.59
C LYS A 278 -8.79 -8.11 -11.31
N PRO A 279 -8.47 -9.10 -12.18
CA PRO A 279 -9.48 -9.79 -12.98
C PRO A 279 -10.55 -10.50 -12.14
N GLU A 280 -10.22 -11.03 -10.96
CA GLU A 280 -11.20 -11.64 -10.05
C GLU A 280 -12.15 -10.60 -9.44
N SER A 281 -11.68 -9.37 -9.21
CA SER A 281 -12.53 -8.25 -8.77
C SER A 281 -13.41 -7.75 -9.91
N VAL A 282 -12.89 -7.72 -11.15
CA VAL A 282 -13.67 -7.41 -12.36
C VAL A 282 -14.83 -8.41 -12.52
N ASP A 283 -14.55 -9.72 -12.54
CA ASP A 283 -15.61 -10.73 -12.70
C ASP A 283 -16.64 -10.66 -11.55
N LEU A 284 -16.18 -10.49 -10.31
CA LEU A 284 -17.05 -10.31 -9.14
C LEU A 284 -17.98 -9.09 -9.28
N LEU A 285 -17.44 -7.94 -9.67
CA LEU A 285 -18.21 -6.70 -9.84
C LEU A 285 -19.25 -6.83 -10.97
N LEU A 286 -18.86 -7.41 -12.11
CA LEU A 286 -19.76 -7.67 -13.24
C LEU A 286 -20.92 -8.60 -12.84
N ASN A 287 -20.63 -9.68 -12.11
CA ASN A 287 -21.62 -10.61 -11.59
C ASN A 287 -22.57 -9.98 -10.55
N ASN A 288 -22.23 -8.80 -10.02
CA ASN A 288 -23.05 -8.00 -9.10
C ASN A 288 -23.65 -6.73 -9.75
N GLY A 289 -23.63 -6.63 -11.08
CA GLY A 289 -24.30 -5.54 -11.81
C GLY A 289 -23.47 -4.27 -12.03
N ALA A 290 -22.14 -4.31 -11.85
CA ALA A 290 -21.27 -3.25 -12.34
C ALA A 290 -21.40 -3.13 -13.87
N SER A 291 -21.44 -1.92 -14.42
CA SER A 291 -21.51 -1.68 -15.86
C SER A 291 -20.13 -1.41 -16.46
N ALA A 292 -19.73 -2.19 -17.46
CA ALA A 292 -18.53 -1.98 -18.26
C ALA A 292 -18.61 -0.77 -19.21
N TYR A 293 -19.72 -0.02 -19.19
CA TYR A 293 -20.06 1.03 -20.14
C TYR A 293 -20.41 2.39 -19.50
N LEU A 294 -20.27 2.52 -18.18
CA LEU A 294 -20.28 3.84 -17.54
C LEU A 294 -18.96 4.54 -17.85
N GLN A 295 -19.04 5.83 -18.17
CA GLN A 295 -17.87 6.65 -18.46
C GLN A 295 -17.37 7.33 -17.19
N ASP A 296 -16.06 7.52 -17.10
CA ASP A 296 -15.43 8.47 -16.18
C ASP A 296 -15.57 9.92 -16.71
N ASN A 297 -15.06 10.88 -15.94
CA ASN A 297 -15.15 12.30 -16.27
C ASN A 297 -14.35 12.72 -17.52
N THR A 298 -13.55 11.83 -18.12
CA THR A 298 -12.86 12.01 -19.40
C THR A 298 -13.60 11.37 -20.57
N GLY A 299 -14.68 10.62 -20.30
CA GLY A 299 -15.44 9.87 -21.29
C GLY A 299 -14.95 8.43 -21.49
N ILE A 300 -14.01 7.94 -20.69
CA ILE A 300 -13.44 6.59 -20.83
C ILE A 300 -14.26 5.59 -20.00
N THR A 301 -14.59 4.44 -20.57
CA THR A 301 -15.27 3.33 -19.90
C THR A 301 -14.28 2.27 -19.38
N PRO A 302 -14.68 1.36 -18.47
CA PRO A 302 -13.84 0.24 -18.05
C PRO A 302 -13.41 -0.67 -19.22
N LEU A 303 -14.24 -0.82 -20.25
CA LEU A 303 -13.92 -1.59 -21.46
C LEU A 303 -12.79 -0.94 -22.26
N GLU A 304 -12.87 0.37 -22.51
CA GLU A 304 -11.84 1.13 -23.22
C GLU A 304 -10.55 1.17 -22.41
N LEU A 305 -10.64 1.36 -21.08
CA LEU A 305 -9.50 1.34 -20.16
C LEU A 305 -8.77 -0.02 -20.18
N ALA A 306 -9.50 -1.13 -20.29
CA ALA A 306 -8.90 -2.46 -20.41
C ALA A 306 -8.07 -2.59 -21.70
N VAL A 307 -8.59 -2.09 -22.83
CA VAL A 307 -7.83 -2.01 -24.09
C VAL A 307 -6.61 -1.11 -23.93
N MET A 308 -6.78 0.10 -23.38
CA MET A 308 -5.68 1.05 -23.17
C MET A 308 -4.55 0.49 -22.29
N SER A 309 -4.88 -0.42 -21.38
CA SER A 309 -3.92 -1.11 -20.50
C SER A 309 -3.26 -2.34 -21.12
N GLY A 310 -3.72 -2.78 -22.30
CA GLY A 310 -3.26 -3.98 -23.00
C GLY A 310 -3.82 -5.31 -22.46
N ASP A 311 -4.78 -5.30 -21.54
CA ASP A 311 -5.19 -6.49 -20.78
C ASP A 311 -6.29 -7.30 -21.47
N LEU A 312 -5.87 -8.33 -22.22
CA LEU A 312 -6.76 -9.26 -22.91
C LEU A 312 -7.63 -10.09 -21.94
N GLN A 313 -7.15 -10.41 -20.74
CA GLN A 313 -7.90 -11.22 -19.78
C GLN A 313 -9.08 -10.41 -19.23
N ILE A 314 -8.81 -9.17 -18.79
CA ILE A 314 -9.84 -8.25 -18.30
C ILE A 314 -10.80 -7.85 -19.42
N LEU A 315 -10.30 -7.59 -20.63
CA LEU A 315 -11.15 -7.32 -21.80
C LEU A 315 -12.16 -8.46 -22.04
N LYS A 316 -11.72 -9.72 -21.99
CA LYS A 316 -12.59 -10.90 -22.12
C LYS A 316 -13.67 -10.98 -21.05
N LEU A 317 -13.39 -10.56 -19.82
CA LEU A 317 -14.38 -10.51 -18.75
C LEU A 317 -15.45 -9.44 -19.05
N LEU A 318 -15.02 -8.23 -19.42
CA LEU A 318 -15.91 -7.09 -19.71
C LEU A 318 -16.80 -7.34 -20.93
N LEU A 319 -16.29 -8.03 -21.96
CA LEU A 319 -17.06 -8.39 -23.17
C LEU A 319 -18.16 -9.43 -22.92
N LYS A 320 -18.19 -10.11 -21.76
CA LYS A 320 -19.30 -10.99 -21.36
C LYS A 320 -20.62 -10.23 -21.17
N GLN A 321 -20.58 -8.95 -20.83
CA GLN A 321 -21.81 -8.15 -20.72
C GLN A 321 -22.40 -7.90 -22.11
N PRO A 322 -23.72 -8.09 -22.29
CA PRO A 322 -24.34 -7.94 -23.60
C PRO A 322 -24.39 -6.46 -24.05
N PRO A 323 -24.40 -6.17 -25.36
CA PRO A 323 -24.43 -4.81 -25.91
C PRO A 323 -25.84 -4.18 -25.87
N ASP A 324 -26.49 -4.21 -24.71
CA ASP A 324 -27.93 -3.91 -24.57
C ASP A 324 -28.28 -2.41 -24.56
N ALA A 325 -27.29 -1.53 -24.74
CA ALA A 325 -27.47 -0.07 -24.74
C ALA A 325 -26.57 0.62 -25.78
N PRO A 326 -26.97 1.79 -26.34
CA PRO A 326 -26.13 2.54 -27.28
C PRO A 326 -24.72 2.85 -26.77
N LEU A 327 -24.58 3.13 -25.46
CA LEU A 327 -23.30 3.35 -24.80
C LEU A 327 -22.36 2.14 -24.89
N ALA A 328 -22.92 0.92 -24.83
CA ALA A 328 -22.15 -0.32 -24.99
C ALA A 328 -21.60 -0.45 -26.40
N THR A 329 -22.40 -0.12 -27.42
CA THR A 329 -21.97 -0.13 -28.83
C THR A 329 -20.85 0.88 -29.06
N SER A 330 -21.00 2.14 -28.62
CA SER A 330 -19.96 3.15 -28.80
C SER A 330 -18.65 2.78 -28.10
N ALA A 331 -18.71 2.27 -26.86
CA ALA A 331 -17.53 1.83 -26.10
C ALA A 331 -16.82 0.66 -26.78
N ARG A 332 -17.58 -0.34 -27.27
CA ARG A 332 -17.04 -1.50 -28.02
C ARG A 332 -16.33 -1.08 -29.32
N GLU A 333 -16.91 -0.14 -30.06
CA GLU A 333 -16.30 0.36 -31.30
C GLU A 333 -15.08 1.26 -31.05
N ASN A 334 -15.11 2.08 -29.99
CA ASN A 334 -13.95 2.84 -29.53
C ASN A 334 -12.82 1.90 -29.10
N ALA A 335 -13.12 0.88 -28.30
CA ALA A 335 -12.17 -0.15 -27.90
C ALA A 335 -11.50 -0.83 -29.11
N LEU A 336 -12.27 -1.13 -30.18
CA LEU A 336 -11.71 -1.69 -31.42
C LEU A 336 -10.83 -0.69 -32.19
N ARG A 337 -11.21 0.59 -32.23
CA ARG A 337 -10.38 1.66 -32.82
C ARG A 337 -9.06 1.87 -32.07
N GLU A 338 -9.11 1.88 -30.74
CA GLU A 338 -7.94 2.05 -29.87
C GLU A 338 -7.00 0.85 -29.95
N ALA A 339 -7.52 -0.39 -29.86
CA ALA A 339 -6.73 -1.61 -30.00
C ALA A 339 -5.96 -1.65 -31.34
N ALA A 340 -6.62 -1.17 -32.41
CA ALA A 340 -6.04 -1.08 -33.74
C ALA A 340 -4.99 0.03 -33.87
N PHE A 341 -5.17 1.17 -33.20
CA PHE A 341 -4.17 2.24 -33.10
C PHE A 341 -2.92 1.79 -32.33
N GLN A 342 -3.10 1.10 -31.19
CA GLN A 342 -2.00 0.65 -30.32
C GLN A 342 -1.17 -0.52 -30.87
N GLY A 343 -1.62 -1.18 -31.93
CA GLY A 343 -0.89 -2.31 -32.51
C GLY A 343 -1.11 -3.64 -31.78
N ASN A 344 -2.13 -3.75 -30.92
CA ASN A 344 -2.37 -4.97 -30.14
C ASN A 344 -3.29 -5.95 -30.89
N PHE A 345 -2.69 -6.77 -31.75
CA PHE A 345 -3.40 -7.74 -32.59
C PHE A 345 -4.35 -8.66 -31.80
N ASN A 346 -3.93 -9.12 -30.62
CA ASN A 346 -4.74 -10.02 -29.80
C ASN A 346 -6.05 -9.37 -29.31
N LEU A 347 -6.02 -8.08 -28.95
CA LEU A 347 -7.23 -7.35 -28.57
C LEU A 347 -8.14 -7.12 -29.77
N VAL A 348 -7.57 -6.73 -30.93
CA VAL A 348 -8.34 -6.57 -32.18
C VAL A 348 -9.02 -7.87 -32.58
N GLN A 349 -8.28 -8.99 -32.55
CA GLN A 349 -8.81 -10.31 -32.88
C GLN A 349 -9.99 -10.69 -31.97
N GLU A 350 -9.85 -10.50 -30.65
CA GLU A 350 -10.93 -10.78 -29.70
C GLU A 350 -12.16 -9.89 -29.95
N LEU A 351 -11.96 -8.57 -30.13
CA LEU A 351 -13.06 -7.62 -30.36
C LEU A 351 -13.83 -7.93 -31.66
N VAL A 352 -13.13 -8.30 -32.73
CA VAL A 352 -13.73 -8.74 -33.99
C VAL A 352 -14.47 -10.08 -33.82
N GLN A 353 -13.92 -11.02 -33.05
CA GLN A 353 -14.59 -12.30 -32.74
C GLN A 353 -15.89 -12.12 -31.95
N GLN A 354 -16.03 -11.05 -31.16
CA GLN A 354 -17.29 -10.65 -30.50
C GLN A 354 -18.28 -9.90 -31.44
N ASN A 355 -18.09 -9.98 -32.77
CA ASN A 355 -18.90 -9.33 -33.80
C ASN A 355 -18.98 -7.79 -33.70
N ILE A 356 -17.96 -7.14 -33.15
CA ILE A 356 -17.88 -5.67 -33.12
C ILE A 356 -17.54 -5.17 -34.53
N ALA A 357 -18.36 -4.25 -35.05
CA ALA A 357 -18.26 -3.78 -36.43
C ALA A 357 -16.93 -3.03 -36.71
N PRO A 358 -16.02 -3.55 -37.54
CA PRO A 358 -14.70 -2.94 -37.76
C PRO A 358 -14.73 -1.66 -38.60
N HIS A 359 -15.85 -1.42 -39.28
CA HIS A 359 -16.03 -0.30 -40.22
C HIS A 359 -16.82 0.88 -39.64
N THR A 360 -17.25 0.86 -38.37
CA THR A 360 -17.96 2.02 -37.81
C THR A 360 -17.01 3.20 -37.62
N LYS A 361 -17.47 4.37 -38.03
CA LYS A 361 -16.73 5.63 -37.99
C LYS A 361 -16.94 6.35 -36.66
N ASN A 362 -15.87 6.91 -36.08
CA ASN A 362 -15.99 7.90 -35.01
C ASN A 362 -16.43 9.27 -35.57
N ILE A 363 -16.52 10.28 -34.69
CA ILE A 363 -16.85 11.68 -35.06
C ILE A 363 -15.91 12.31 -36.10
N ASN A 364 -14.67 11.79 -36.21
CA ASN A 364 -13.66 12.24 -37.18
C ASN A 364 -13.69 11.42 -38.48
N GLY A 365 -14.67 10.53 -38.66
CA GLY A 365 -14.78 9.65 -39.84
C GLY A 365 -13.86 8.41 -39.81
N GLN A 366 -13.09 8.20 -38.74
CA GLN A 366 -12.07 7.16 -38.64
C GLN A 366 -12.67 5.82 -38.21
N THR A 367 -12.28 4.75 -38.93
CA THR A 367 -12.59 3.35 -38.61
C THR A 367 -11.39 2.69 -37.92
N ALA A 368 -11.56 1.49 -37.35
CA ALA A 368 -10.43 0.76 -36.75
C ALA A 368 -9.33 0.44 -37.78
N TRP A 369 -9.72 0.17 -39.03
CA TRP A 369 -8.79 -0.03 -40.14
C TRP A 369 -7.95 1.24 -40.42
N ILE A 370 -8.59 2.42 -40.46
CA ILE A 370 -7.89 3.71 -40.61
C ILE A 370 -6.87 3.92 -39.47
N MET A 371 -7.26 3.60 -38.24
CA MET A 371 -6.38 3.73 -37.07
C MET A 371 -5.14 2.84 -37.20
N ALA A 372 -5.31 1.56 -37.54
CA ALA A 372 -4.21 0.63 -37.76
C ALA A 372 -3.25 1.10 -38.86
N VAL A 373 -3.79 1.55 -40.02
CA VAL A 373 -2.95 2.05 -41.12
C VAL A 373 -2.21 3.33 -40.71
N SER A 374 -2.87 4.26 -40.03
CA SER A 374 -2.24 5.53 -39.57
C SER A 374 -1.11 5.32 -38.56
N ALA A 375 -1.16 4.24 -37.78
CA ALA A 375 -0.14 3.85 -36.83
C ALA A 375 0.94 2.91 -37.42
N GLY A 376 0.81 2.48 -38.68
CA GLY A 376 1.73 1.55 -39.34
C GLY A 376 1.54 0.08 -38.94
N ASN A 377 0.42 -0.27 -38.28
CA ASN A 377 0.12 -1.62 -37.78
C ASN A 377 -0.36 -2.53 -38.92
N ASN A 378 0.58 -2.91 -39.79
CA ASN A 378 0.24 -3.51 -41.07
C ASN A 378 -0.55 -4.81 -40.96
N GLU A 379 -0.15 -5.72 -40.07
CA GLU A 379 -0.81 -7.02 -39.86
C GLU A 379 -2.28 -6.85 -39.39
N ILE A 380 -2.54 -5.91 -38.48
CA ILE A 380 -3.89 -5.58 -38.00
C ILE A 380 -4.75 -5.05 -39.13
N ALA A 381 -4.21 -4.15 -39.96
CA ALA A 381 -4.96 -3.59 -41.08
C ALA A 381 -5.27 -4.65 -42.18
N ASP A 382 -4.51 -5.74 -42.29
CA ASP A 382 -4.80 -6.82 -43.24
C ASP A 382 -5.89 -7.71 -42.67
N TYR A 383 -5.76 -8.07 -41.39
CA TYR A 383 -6.80 -8.78 -40.66
C TYR A 383 -8.14 -8.02 -40.70
N LEU A 384 -8.15 -6.70 -40.45
CA LEU A 384 -9.34 -5.86 -40.52
C LEU A 384 -9.88 -5.66 -41.95
N ALA A 385 -9.03 -5.71 -42.98
CA ALA A 385 -9.46 -5.67 -44.37
C ALA A 385 -10.14 -6.96 -44.83
N SER A 386 -9.70 -8.11 -44.30
CA SER A 386 -10.29 -9.42 -44.58
C SER A 386 -11.65 -9.67 -43.90
N GLN A 387 -12.09 -8.79 -43.00
CA GLN A 387 -13.39 -8.94 -42.34
C GLN A 387 -14.58 -8.57 -43.25
N PRO A 388 -15.76 -9.18 -43.06
CA PRO A 388 -16.94 -8.88 -43.87
C PRO A 388 -17.44 -7.44 -43.66
N GLY A 389 -17.57 -6.67 -44.75
CA GLY A 389 -18.13 -5.33 -44.70
C GLY A 389 -17.93 -4.53 -45.99
N PRO A 390 -18.23 -3.22 -45.99
CA PRO A 390 -18.10 -2.35 -47.16
C PRO A 390 -16.63 -2.05 -47.52
N GLN A 391 -15.97 -3.04 -48.13
CA GLN A 391 -14.56 -3.02 -48.56
C GLN A 391 -14.18 -1.79 -49.41
N ALA A 392 -15.13 -1.24 -50.18
CA ALA A 392 -14.95 0.00 -50.94
C ALA A 392 -14.47 1.18 -50.08
N LEU A 393 -14.87 1.27 -48.80
CA LEU A 393 -14.39 2.34 -47.90
C LEU A 393 -12.89 2.22 -47.58
N ASN A 394 -12.37 0.99 -47.45
CA ASN A 394 -10.94 0.77 -47.24
C ASN A 394 -10.14 1.12 -48.51
N VAL A 395 -10.68 0.78 -49.69
CA VAL A 395 -10.07 1.12 -50.99
C VAL A 395 -10.02 2.65 -51.19
N ILE A 396 -11.13 3.35 -50.96
CA ILE A 396 -11.22 4.82 -51.09
C ILE A 396 -10.20 5.49 -50.18
N PHE A 397 -10.14 5.12 -48.89
CA PHE A 397 -9.22 5.74 -47.95
C PHE A 397 -7.75 5.40 -48.25
N ALA A 398 -7.46 4.18 -48.72
CA ALA A 398 -6.10 3.81 -49.15
C ALA A 398 -5.61 4.69 -50.31
N ALA A 399 -6.51 5.06 -51.23
CA ALA A 399 -6.21 5.97 -52.34
C ALA A 399 -6.09 7.44 -51.87
N GLU A 400 -7.07 7.95 -51.12
CA GLU A 400 -7.12 9.35 -50.64
C GLU A 400 -5.86 9.75 -49.85
N PHE A 401 -5.31 8.84 -49.06
CA PHE A 401 -4.15 9.09 -48.18
C PHE A 401 -2.82 8.52 -48.69
N GLY A 402 -2.78 8.04 -49.95
CA GLY A 402 -1.54 7.64 -50.63
C GLY A 402 -0.89 6.34 -50.14
N PHE A 403 -1.66 5.44 -49.52
CA PHE A 403 -1.19 4.14 -49.05
C PHE A 403 -1.08 3.13 -50.21
N ASN A 404 -0.18 3.43 -51.17
CA ASN A 404 -0.10 2.76 -52.48
C ASN A 404 0.08 1.24 -52.42
N GLU A 405 0.94 0.73 -51.53
CA GLU A 405 1.11 -0.73 -51.36
C GLU A 405 -0.19 -1.38 -50.85
N ARG A 406 -0.86 -0.72 -49.90
CA ARG A 406 -2.15 -1.11 -49.31
C ARG A 406 -3.26 -1.18 -50.34
N LEU A 407 -3.37 -0.13 -51.14
CA LEU A 407 -4.32 -0.03 -52.25
C LEU A 407 -4.13 -1.20 -53.23
N SER A 408 -2.88 -1.58 -53.51
CA SER A 408 -2.57 -2.70 -54.41
C SER A 408 -2.99 -4.08 -53.87
N VAL A 409 -3.09 -4.25 -52.54
CA VAL A 409 -3.61 -5.48 -51.90
C VAL A 409 -5.13 -5.47 -51.94
N LEU A 410 -5.75 -4.39 -51.47
CA LEU A 410 -7.21 -4.25 -51.42
C LEU A 410 -7.87 -4.39 -52.80
N LEU A 411 -7.24 -3.89 -53.87
CA LEU A 411 -7.73 -4.02 -55.24
C LEU A 411 -7.59 -5.43 -55.82
N LYS A 412 -6.65 -6.25 -55.33
CA LYS A 412 -6.51 -7.66 -55.75
C LYS A 412 -7.54 -8.56 -55.08
N GLU A 413 -7.87 -8.27 -53.82
CA GLU A 413 -8.85 -9.05 -53.05
C GLU A 413 -10.29 -8.67 -53.40
N ASN A 414 -10.56 -7.40 -53.70
CA ASN A 414 -11.90 -6.88 -53.95
C ASN A 414 -12.18 -6.63 -55.45
N VAL A 415 -12.23 -7.73 -56.21
CA VAL A 415 -12.41 -7.77 -57.68
C VAL A 415 -13.68 -7.04 -58.18
N GLY A 416 -14.63 -6.73 -57.29
CA GLY A 416 -15.87 -5.99 -57.60
C GLY A 416 -15.83 -4.47 -57.38
N VAL A 417 -14.74 -3.89 -56.85
CA VAL A 417 -14.66 -2.43 -56.65
C VAL A 417 -14.29 -1.75 -57.96
N ASN A 418 -15.24 -1.00 -58.52
CA ASN A 418 -15.04 -0.27 -59.75
C ASN A 418 -14.05 0.90 -59.53
N ILE A 419 -12.89 0.80 -60.18
CA ILE A 419 -11.78 1.76 -60.01
C ILE A 419 -12.20 3.19 -60.42
N SER A 420 -13.20 3.38 -61.29
CA SER A 420 -13.71 4.71 -61.64
C SER A 420 -14.47 5.43 -60.53
N ASP A 421 -14.86 4.72 -59.48
CA ASP A 421 -15.62 5.28 -58.34
C ASP A 421 -14.66 5.74 -57.22
N VAL A 422 -13.37 5.44 -57.35
CA VAL A 422 -12.27 5.94 -56.52
C VAL A 422 -11.67 7.14 -57.27
N ARG A 423 -11.82 8.34 -56.68
CA ARG A 423 -11.57 9.62 -57.36
C ARG A 423 -10.13 10.11 -57.26
#